data_AF-A0A3D6BU40-F1
#
_entry.id   AF-A0A3D6BU40-F1
#
_cell.length_a   1.000
_cell.length_b   1.000
_cell.length_c   1.000
_cell.angle_alpha   90.00
_cell.angle_beta   90.00
_cell.angle_gamma   90.00
#
_symmetry.space_group_name_H-M   'P 1'
#
loop_
_entity.id
_entity.type
_entity.pdbx_description
1 polymer ?
#
loop_
_entity_poly.entity_id
_entity_poly.type
_entity_poly.pdbx_seq_one_letter_code
_entity_poly.pdbx_strand_id
1 'polypeptide(L)'
;MNLKYIVMLVVILVYQNISLPKNIQKKVDKEISETFQVETFQFNPFKVPAEISKQLPSEFGSDNFFQIQTNNKLLGYAYVSKAPSKTDQFDYLVLLDAEL
;
A
#
# COMPACT_ATOMS: atom_id res chain seq x y z
N MET A 1 7.20 30.20 -20.74
CA MET A 1 8.02 29.22 -20.00
C MET A 1 8.77 28.37 -21.02
N ASN A 2 10.09 28.24 -20.92
CA ASN A 2 10.89 27.52 -21.92
C ASN A 2 10.47 26.03 -21.95
N LEU A 3 10.29 25.44 -23.14
CA LEU A 3 9.73 24.07 -23.30
C LEU A 3 10.53 23.03 -22.49
N LYS A 4 11.84 23.22 -22.37
CA LYS A 4 12.73 22.42 -21.53
C LYS A 4 12.30 22.35 -20.06
N TYR A 5 11.83 23.46 -19.49
CA TYR A 5 11.37 23.50 -18.10
C TYR A 5 10.00 22.87 -17.92
N ILE A 6 9.13 22.94 -18.94
CA ILE A 6 7.84 22.23 -18.96
C ILE A 6 8.09 20.72 -18.93
N VAL A 7 8.97 20.21 -19.80
CA VAL A 7 9.30 18.79 -19.87
C VAL A 7 9.94 18.30 -18.56
N MET A 8 10.87 19.07 -18.00
CA MET A 8 11.50 18.74 -16.71
C MET A 8 10.48 18.67 -15.57
N LEU A 9 9.51 19.58 -15.54
CA LEU A 9 8.46 19.60 -14.52
C LEU A 9 7.49 18.42 -14.66
N VAL A 10 7.11 18.05 -15.89
CA VAL A 10 6.28 16.87 -16.17
C VAL A 10 6.97 15.58 -15.72
N VAL A 11 8.27 15.43 -15.97
CA VAL A 11 9.04 14.23 -15.56
C VAL A 11 9.06 14.06 -14.04
N ILE A 12 9.19 15.14 -13.26
CA ILE A 12 9.21 15.08 -11.79
C ILE A 12 7.85 14.65 -11.21
N LEU A 13 6.75 15.02 -11.86
CA LEU A 13 5.38 14.67 -11.42
C LEU A 13 5.07 13.17 -11.56
N VAL A 14 5.73 12.45 -12.48
CA VAL A 14 5.45 11.02 -12.72
C VAL A 14 6.12 10.09 -11.69
N TYR A 15 7.09 10.58 -10.90
CA TYR A 15 7.85 9.75 -9.95
C TYR A 15 7.30 9.70 -8.52
N GLN A 16 6.04 10.10 -8.30
CA GLN A 16 5.39 9.98 -6.99
C GLN A 16 5.04 8.51 -6.71
N ASN A 17 6.04 7.69 -6.37
CA ASN A 17 5.82 6.34 -5.86
C ASN A 17 5.32 6.48 -4.42
N ILE A 18 4.01 6.33 -4.24
CA ILE A 18 3.38 6.25 -2.92
C ILE A 18 3.81 4.93 -2.30
N SER A 19 4.67 5.01 -1.30
CA SER A 19 5.21 3.87 -0.55
C SER A 19 5.16 4.20 0.95
N LEU A 20 5.06 3.18 1.79
CA LEU A 20 4.96 3.39 3.24
C LEU A 20 6.23 4.03 3.78
N PRO A 21 6.15 4.75 4.91
CA PRO A 21 7.34 5.23 5.62
C PRO A 21 8.33 4.10 5.86
N LYS A 22 9.64 4.35 5.63
CA LYS A 22 10.69 3.31 5.66
C LYS A 22 10.74 2.50 6.96
N ASN A 23 10.39 3.11 8.09
CA ASN A 23 10.33 2.45 9.39
C ASN A 23 9.19 1.43 9.51
N ILE A 24 8.09 1.67 8.80
CA ILE A 24 6.91 0.78 8.76
C ILE A 24 7.09 -0.27 7.65
N GLN A 25 7.56 0.13 6.48
CA GLN A 25 7.76 -0.76 5.33
C GLN A 25 8.54 -2.03 5.71
N LYS A 26 9.66 -1.90 6.43
CA LYS A 26 10.46 -3.07 6.86
C LYS A 26 9.71 -4.07 7.74
N LYS A 27 8.80 -3.58 8.60
CA LYS A 27 7.99 -4.44 9.47
C LYS A 27 6.90 -5.14 8.67
N VAL A 28 6.26 -4.40 7.76
CA VAL A 28 5.25 -4.92 6.84
C VAL A 28 5.85 -5.98 5.93
N ASP A 29 7.02 -5.71 5.34
CA ASP A 29 7.69 -6.67 4.44
C ASP A 29 8.02 -7.97 5.16
N LYS A 30 8.53 -7.86 6.39
CA LYS A 30 8.84 -9.02 7.22
C LYS A 30 7.58 -9.86 7.49
N GLU A 31 6.50 -9.23 7.92
CA GLU A 31 5.25 -9.93 8.26
C GLU A 31 4.62 -10.59 7.02
N ILE A 32 4.68 -9.93 5.85
CA ILE A 32 4.21 -10.50 4.57
C ILE A 32 5.03 -11.73 4.20
N SER A 33 6.36 -11.63 4.22
CA SER A 33 7.24 -12.76 3.92
C SER A 33 7.02 -13.95 4.86
N GLU A 34 6.83 -13.70 6.15
CA GLU A 34 6.57 -14.74 7.14
C GLU A 34 5.18 -15.38 6.98
N THR A 35 4.15 -14.56 6.76
CA THR A 35 2.75 -15.02 6.64
C THR A 35 2.51 -15.81 5.36
N PHE A 36 3.00 -15.31 4.23
CA PHE A 36 2.80 -15.96 2.92
C PHE A 36 3.94 -16.92 2.54
N GLN A 37 4.97 -17.07 3.38
CA GLN A 37 6.13 -17.94 3.16
C GLN A 37 6.83 -17.68 1.82
N VAL A 38 7.08 -16.40 1.51
CA VAL A 38 7.71 -15.96 0.26
C VAL A 38 8.95 -15.11 0.51
N GLU A 39 10.00 -15.35 -0.27
CA GLU A 39 11.23 -14.56 -0.22
C GLU A 39 11.09 -13.21 -0.92
N THR A 40 10.31 -13.16 -2.01
CA THR A 40 10.09 -11.94 -2.80
C THR A 40 8.63 -11.82 -3.20
N PHE A 41 8.15 -10.58 -3.18
CA PHE A 41 6.79 -10.22 -3.57
C PHE A 41 6.77 -8.79 -4.12
N GLN A 42 5.73 -8.51 -4.90
CA GLN A 42 5.37 -7.17 -5.32
C GLN A 42 4.34 -6.61 -4.35
N PHE A 43 4.51 -5.35 -3.98
CA PHE A 43 3.68 -4.64 -3.03
C PHE A 43 3.19 -3.34 -3.67
N ASN A 44 2.01 -3.40 -4.27
CA ASN A 44 1.51 -2.32 -5.12
C ASN A 44 0.26 -1.70 -4.50
N PRO A 45 0.11 -0.36 -4.51
CA PRO A 45 -1.14 0.30 -4.12
C PRO A 45 -2.35 -0.29 -4.84
N PHE A 46 -3.40 -0.60 -4.10
CA PHE A 46 -4.66 -1.07 -4.66
C PHE A 46 -5.77 -0.04 -4.44
N LYS A 47 -6.31 0.47 -5.55
CA LYS A 47 -7.41 1.43 -5.50
C LYS A 47 -8.75 0.70 -5.50
N VAL A 48 -9.47 0.78 -4.38
CA VAL A 48 -10.84 0.25 -4.29
C VAL A 48 -11.76 1.03 -5.24
N PRO A 49 -12.61 0.34 -6.04
CA PRO A 49 -13.58 1.00 -6.91
C PRO A 49 -14.49 1.96 -6.13
N ALA A 50 -14.77 3.12 -6.71
CA ALA A 50 -15.53 4.19 -6.04
C ALA A 50 -16.96 3.79 -5.64
N GLU A 51 -17.55 2.85 -6.38
CA GLU A 51 -18.88 2.30 -6.10
C GLU A 51 -18.90 1.49 -4.79
N ILE A 52 -17.80 0.79 -4.50
CA ILE A 52 -17.63 -0.01 -3.29
C ILE A 52 -17.16 0.87 -2.15
N SER A 53 -16.18 1.74 -2.37
CA SER A 53 -15.60 2.56 -1.30
C SER A 53 -16.62 3.47 -0.62
N LYS A 54 -17.62 3.98 -1.36
CA LYS A 54 -18.73 4.77 -0.80
C LYS A 54 -19.63 4.01 0.17
N GLN A 55 -19.61 2.68 0.13
CA GLN A 55 -20.41 1.81 1.00
C GLN A 55 -19.62 1.36 2.24
N LEU A 56 -18.29 1.55 2.24
CA LEU A 56 -17.44 1.11 3.33
C LEU A 56 -17.36 2.20 4.41
N PRO A 57 -17.39 1.82 5.70
CA PRO A 57 -17.25 2.78 6.80
C PRO A 57 -15.83 3.36 6.92
N SER A 58 -14.85 2.76 6.24
CA SER A 58 -13.44 3.14 6.28
C SER A 58 -12.95 3.61 4.92
N GLU A 59 -12.01 4.55 4.92
CA GLU A 59 -11.38 5.05 3.70
C GLU A 59 -10.23 4.14 3.26
N PHE A 60 -10.29 3.72 2.00
CA PHE A 60 -9.25 2.93 1.34
C PHE A 60 -8.59 3.77 0.25
N GLY A 61 -7.37 4.22 0.52
CA GLY A 61 -6.52 5.02 -0.34
C GLY A 61 -5.35 4.21 -0.90
N SER A 62 -4.59 4.83 -1.82
CA SER A 62 -3.38 4.25 -2.40
C SER A 62 -2.19 4.20 -1.44
N ASP A 63 -2.32 4.77 -0.25
CA ASP A 63 -1.30 4.87 0.80
C ASP A 63 -1.55 3.94 1.98
N ASN A 64 -2.72 3.29 2.05
CA ASN A 64 -3.09 2.41 3.16
C ASN A 64 -3.57 1.01 2.72
N PHE A 65 -3.86 0.79 1.43
CA PHE A 65 -4.32 -0.49 0.92
C PHE A 65 -3.51 -0.96 -0.29
N PHE A 66 -3.02 -2.20 -0.22
CA PHE A 66 -2.02 -2.74 -1.14
C PHE A 66 -2.35 -4.17 -1.56
N GLN A 67 -2.01 -4.49 -2.80
CA GLN A 67 -2.06 -5.83 -3.35
C GLN A 67 -0.69 -6.50 -3.22
N ILE A 68 -0.69 -7.77 -2.80
CA ILE A 68 0.50 -8.60 -2.65
C ILE A 68 0.49 -9.65 -3.76
N GLN A 69 1.56 -9.68 -4.56
CA GLN A 69 1.69 -10.63 -5.66
C GLN A 69 3.06 -11.29 -5.67
N THR A 70 3.15 -12.55 -6.08
CA THR A 70 4.41 -13.21 -6.39
C THR A 70 4.28 -13.95 -7.71
N ASN A 71 5.29 -13.87 -8.59
CA ASN A 71 5.25 -14.54 -9.90
C ASN A 71 3.94 -14.30 -10.68
N ASN A 72 3.44 -13.06 -10.68
CA ASN A 72 2.16 -12.65 -11.28
C ASN A 72 0.90 -13.33 -10.69
N LYS A 73 1.02 -14.08 -9.59
CA LYS A 73 -0.09 -14.64 -8.82
C LYS A 73 -0.46 -13.70 -7.68
N LEU A 74 -1.76 -13.41 -7.52
CA LEU A 74 -2.29 -12.74 -6.35
C LEU A 74 -2.15 -13.65 -5.13
N LEU A 75 -1.46 -13.15 -4.10
CA LEU A 75 -1.35 -13.82 -2.80
C LEU A 75 -2.38 -13.30 -1.82
N GLY A 76 -2.65 -12.00 -1.87
CA GLY A 76 -3.55 -11.37 -0.92
C GLY A 76 -3.48 -9.84 -0.97
N TYR A 77 -3.96 -9.23 0.09
CA TYR A 77 -4.00 -7.79 0.29
C TYR A 77 -3.46 -7.41 1.67
N ALA A 78 -2.88 -6.21 1.77
CA ALA A 78 -2.46 -5.61 3.02
C ALA A 78 -3.20 -4.30 3.24
N TYR A 79 -3.74 -4.13 4.45
CA TYR A 79 -4.27 -2.86 4.93
C TYR A 79 -3.43 -2.35 6.10
N VAL A 80 -2.81 -1.19 5.93
CA VAL A 80 -1.91 -0.57 6.92
C VAL A 80 -2.53 0.72 7.40
N SER A 81 -2.81 0.82 8.70
CA SER A 81 -3.47 2.00 9.26
C SER A 81 -3.10 2.20 10.73
N LYS A 82 -3.67 3.22 11.35
CA LYS A 82 -3.42 3.60 12.74
C LYS A 82 -4.70 3.55 13.55
N ALA A 83 -4.59 3.02 14.76
CA ALA A 83 -5.70 2.98 15.72
C ALA A 83 -5.33 3.77 16.98
N PRO A 84 -6.32 4.40 17.64
CA PRO A 84 -6.09 5.08 18.92
C PRO A 84 -5.73 4.07 20.02
N SER A 85 -4.78 4.46 20.86
CA SER A 85 -4.39 3.79 22.11
C SER A 85 -4.72 4.69 23.31
N LYS A 86 -4.31 4.28 24.52
CA LYS A 86 -4.53 5.04 25.76
C LYS A 86 -3.81 6.40 25.79
N THR A 87 -2.65 6.52 25.16
CA THR A 87 -1.80 7.72 25.23
C THR A 87 -1.27 8.19 23.86
N ASP A 88 -1.47 7.41 22.80
CA ASP A 88 -0.95 7.69 21.45
C ASP A 88 -1.76 6.88 20.40
N GLN A 89 -1.29 6.81 19.16
CA GLN A 89 -1.75 5.86 18.15
C GLN A 89 -0.78 4.70 18.01
N PHE A 90 -1.27 3.54 17.56
CA PHE A 90 -0.43 2.42 17.14
C PHE A 90 -0.70 2.07 15.69
N ASP A 91 0.38 1.77 14.95
CA ASP A 91 0.31 1.22 13.61
C ASP A 91 -0.17 -0.24 13.68
N TYR A 92 -1.06 -0.63 12.77
CA TYR A 92 -1.49 -2.00 12.60
C TYR A 92 -1.50 -2.40 11.12
N LEU A 93 -1.34 -3.69 10.90
CA LEU A 93 -1.36 -4.34 9.59
C LEU A 93 -2.43 -5.44 9.63
N VAL A 94 -3.31 -5.44 8.63
CA VAL A 94 -4.23 -6.54 8.36
C VAL A 94 -3.82 -7.19 7.05
N LEU A 95 -3.53 -8.50 7.09
CA LEU A 95 -3.26 -9.31 5.91
C LEU A 95 -4.49 -10.12 5.57
N LEU A 96 -4.92 -10.02 4.31
CA LEU A 96 -6.06 -10.76 3.77
C LEU A 96 -5.52 -11.72 2.72
N ASP A 97 -5.76 -13.01 2.93
CA ASP A 97 -5.54 -14.04 1.91
C ASP A 97 -6.53 -13.87 0.74
N ALA A 98 -6.09 -14.25 -0.46
CA ALA A 98 -6.92 -14.23 -1.66
C ALA A 98 -7.99 -15.34 -1.70
N GLU A 99 -7.84 -16.40 -0.91
CA GLU A 99 -8.69 -17.61 -0.91
C GLU A 99 -9.73 -17.66 0.25
N LEU A 100 -10.00 -16.51 0.89
CA LEU A 100 -10.88 -16.33 2.06
C LEU A 100 -12.13 -17.23 2.13
#